data_AF-A0A7X7TP67-F1
#
_entry.id   AF-A0A7X7TP67-F1
#
_cell.length_a   1.000
_cell.length_b   1.000
_cell.length_c   1.000
_cell.angle_alpha   90.00
_cell.angle_beta   90.00
_cell.angle_gamma   90.00
#
_symmetry.space_group_name_H-M   'P 1'
#
loop_
_entity.id
_entity.type
_entity.pdbx_description
1 polymer ?
#
loop_
_entity_poly.entity_id
_entity_poly.type
_entity_poly.pdbx_seq_one_letter_code
_entity_poly.pdbx_strand_id
1 'polypeptide(L)' 'GDEALQAVMYFIDDAIQLGISRVRILHGTGTGALRQIIREYLGTVDGVTHFQDEHVELGGAGITVVDLE' A
#
# COMPACT_ATOMS: atom_id res chain seq x y z
N GLY A 1 13.81 5.06 -0.66
CA GLY A 1 13.17 4.06 0.20
C GLY A 1 12.40 4.78 1.25
N ASP A 2 13.12 5.46 2.13
CA ASP A 2 12.59 6.18 3.30
C ASP A 2 11.52 7.23 2.94
N GLU A 3 11.76 8.08 1.94
CA GLU A 3 10.76 9.07 1.50
C GLU A 3 9.47 8.44 0.97
N ALA A 4 9.59 7.35 0.20
CA ALA A 4 8.43 6.64 -0.34
C ALA A 4 7.64 5.95 0.78
N LEU A 5 8.34 5.37 1.75
CA LEU A 5 7.73 4.74 2.91
C LEU A 5 6.98 5.77 3.76
N GLN A 6 7.60 6.93 4.02
CA GLN A 6 6.97 8.02 4.76
C GLN A 6 5.73 8.57 4.06
N ALA A 7 5.75 8.71 2.73
CA ALA A 7 4.57 9.10 1.96
C ALA A 7 3.42 8.09 2.08
N VAL A 8 3.76 6.79 2.08
CA VAL A 8 2.77 5.71 2.29
C VAL A 8 2.20 5.75 3.71
N MET A 9 3.03 6.01 4.73
CA MET A 9 2.58 6.14 6.11
C MET A 9 1.50 7.23 6.24
N TYR A 10 1.80 8.44 5.77
CA TYR A 10 0.83 9.54 5.81
C TYR A 10 -0.44 9.22 5.02
N PHE A 11 -0.29 8.60 3.85
CA PHE A 11 -1.43 8.25 3.01
C PHE A 11 -2.37 7.23 3.66
N ILE A 12 -1.83 6.22 4.35
CA ILE A 12 -2.63 5.21 5.06
C ILE A 12 -3.30 5.81 6.29
N ASP A 13 -2.58 6.62 7.07
CA ASP A 13 -3.15 7.30 8.23
C ASP A 13 -4.32 8.21 7.82
N ASP A 14 -4.16 9.01 6.75
CA ASP A 14 -5.23 9.86 6.22
C ASP A 14 -6.44 9.03 5.75
N ALA A 15 -6.20 7.91 5.06
CA ALA A 15 -7.26 7.04 4.57
C ALA A 15 -8.08 6.43 5.72
N ILE A 16 -7.41 5.98 6.79
CA ILE A 16 -8.06 5.46 8.00
C ILE A 16 -8.85 6.58 8.69
N GLN A 17 -8.25 7.76 8.88
CA GLN A 17 -8.90 8.89 9.54
C GLN A 17 -10.16 9.36 8.79
N LEU A 18 -10.16 9.26 7.46
CA LEU A 18 -11.29 9.63 6.61
C LEU A 18 -12.32 8.49 6.43
N GLY A 19 -12.09 7.30 7.01
CA GLY A 19 -12.96 6.15 6.87
C GLY A 19 -13.02 5.59 5.44
N ILE A 20 -11.91 5.68 4.70
CA ILE A 20 -11.80 5.10 3.36
C ILE A 20 -11.62 3.60 3.49
N SER A 21 -12.51 2.82 2.90
CA SER A 21 -12.49 1.35 2.99
C SER A 21 -11.41 0.68 2.13
N ARG A 22 -10.94 1.33 1.06
CA ARG A 22 -9.96 0.75 0.13
C ARG A 22 -9.12 1.82 -0.55
N VAL A 23 -7.81 1.59 -0.60
CA VAL A 23 -6.85 2.43 -1.33
C VAL A 23 -5.94 1.61 -2.24
N ARG A 24 -5.24 2.31 -3.14
CA ARG A 24 -4.27 1.73 -4.07
C ARG A 24 -2.97 2.51 -4.02
N ILE A 25 -1.85 1.80 -3.89
CA ILE A 25 -0.52 2.38 -3.87
C ILE A 25 0.20 1.95 -5.15
N LEU A 26 0.33 2.88 -6.11
CA LEU A 26 1.14 2.69 -7.31
C LEU A 26 2.61 2.98 -6.97
N HIS A 27 3.41 1.94 -6.82
CA HIS A 27 4.84 2.03 -6.53
C HIS A 27 5.73 1.59 -7.70
N GLY A 28 5.12 1.06 -8.78
CA GLY A 28 5.84 0.54 -9.94
C GLY A 28 6.45 -0.84 -9.67
N THR A 29 6.88 -1.51 -10.74
CA THR A 29 7.43 -2.88 -10.69
C THR A 29 8.93 -2.89 -10.37
N GLY A 30 9.72 -2.07 -11.07
CA GLY A 30 11.15 -1.85 -10.79
C GLY A 30 11.91 -3.13 -10.42
N THR A 31 12.71 -3.06 -9.35
CA THR A 31 13.35 -4.22 -8.71
C THR A 31 12.46 -4.93 -7.67
N GLY A 32 11.27 -4.41 -7.41
CA GLY A 32 10.38 -4.88 -6.33
C GLY A 32 10.73 -4.34 -4.93
N ALA A 33 11.78 -3.54 -4.78
CA ALA A 33 12.21 -3.05 -3.46
C ALA A 33 11.13 -2.23 -2.74
N LEU A 34 10.45 -1.32 -3.46
CA LEU A 34 9.35 -0.52 -2.88
C LEU A 34 8.17 -1.39 -2.48
N ARG A 35 7.78 -2.34 -3.34
CA ARG A 35 6.71 -3.31 -3.03
C ARG A 35 6.99 -4.03 -1.72
N GLN A 36 8.22 -4.51 -1.51
CA GLN A 36 8.58 -5.24 -0.30
C GLN A 36 8.46 -4.38 0.96
N ILE A 37 9.14 -3.24 1.00
CA ILE A 37 9.14 -2.38 2.21
C ILE A 37 7.75 -1.82 2.52
N ILE A 38 6.94 -1.51 1.49
CA ILE A 38 5.55 -1.05 1.68
C ILE A 38 4.72 -2.16 2.32
N ARG A 39 4.81 -3.39 1.81
CA ARG A 39 4.06 -4.53 2.34
C ARG A 39 4.50 -4.93 3.75
N GLU A 40 5.80 -4.82 4.05
CA GLU A 40 6.32 -5.01 5.41
C GLU A 40 5.71 -4.00 6.38
N TYR A 41 5.68 -2.71 6.02
CA TYR A 41 5.02 -1.68 6.83
C TYR A 41 3.52 -1.90 6.98
N LEU A 42 2.79 -2.17 5.88
CA LEU A 42 1.35 -2.41 5.93
C LEU A 42 0.97 -3.55 6.89
N GLY A 43 1.81 -4.59 7.01
CA GLY A 43 1.62 -5.68 7.96
C GLY A 43 1.78 -5.29 9.44
N THR A 44 2.18 -4.05 9.73
CA THR A 44 2.33 -3.51 11.10
C THR A 44 1.24 -2.51 11.49
N VAL A 45 0.31 -2.19 10.57
CA VAL A 45 -0.73 -1.16 10.79
C VAL A 45 -2.02 -1.82 11.23
N ASP A 46 -2.48 -1.54 12.46
CA ASP A 46 -3.68 -2.15 13.05
C ASP A 46 -4.98 -1.87 12.26
N GLY A 47 -5.04 -0.81 11.44
CA GLY A 47 -6.20 -0.49 10.59
C GLY A 47 -6.19 -1.12 9.19
N VAL A 48 -5.17 -1.92 8.85
CA VAL A 48 -5.09 -2.64 7.56
C VAL A 48 -5.63 -4.06 7.73
N THR A 49 -6.73 -4.37 7.05
CA THR A 49 -7.35 -5.72 7.12
C THR A 49 -6.77 -6.68 6.10
N HIS A 50 -6.43 -6.19 4.90
CA HIS A 50 -5.89 -7.01 3.82
C HIS A 50 -5.06 -6.18 2.83
N PHE A 51 -4.06 -6.81 2.22
CA PHE A 51 -3.33 -6.21 1.11
C PHE A 51 -2.77 -7.25 0.13
N GLN A 52 -2.88 -6.94 -1.16
CA GLN A 52 -2.49 -7.82 -2.25
C GLN A 52 -1.97 -7.03 -3.45
N ASP A 53 -1.30 -7.72 -4.36
CA ASP A 53 -1.00 -7.14 -5.66
C ASP A 53 -2.31 -6.93 -6.44
N GLU A 54 -2.39 -5.88 -7.25
CA GLU A 54 -3.54 -5.65 -8.09
C GLU A 54 -3.65 -6.70 -9.21
N HIS A 55 -4.82 -6.79 -9.85
CA HIS A 55 -5.02 -7.63 -11.02
C HIS A 55 -4.01 -7.31 -12.13
N VAL A 56 -3.55 -8.34 -12.86
CA VAL A 56 -2.47 -8.18 -13.86
C VAL A 56 -2.84 -7.19 -14.96
N GLU A 57 -4.12 -7.14 -15.35
CA GLU A 57 -4.64 -6.21 -16.37
C GLU A 57 -4.73 -4.76 -15.87
N LEU A 58 -4.66 -4.55 -14.56
CA LEU A 58 -4.77 -3.24 -13.92
C LEU A 58 -3.42 -2.74 -13.36
N GLY A 59 -2.32 -3.44 -13.62
CA GLY A 59 -0.97 -3.04 -13.21
C GLY A 59 -0.21 -4.08 -12.38
N GLY A 60 -0.88 -5.16 -11.95
CA GLY A 60 -0.23 -6.30 -11.32
C GLY A 60 0.59 -5.94 -10.07
N ALA A 61 1.74 -6.56 -9.95
CA ALA A 61 2.70 -6.34 -8.87
C ALA A 61 3.30 -4.92 -8.80
N GLY A 62 2.94 -4.01 -9.70
CA GLY A 62 3.31 -2.60 -9.61
C GLY A 62 2.39 -1.77 -8.70
N ILE A 63 1.27 -2.35 -8.27
CA ILE A 63 0.25 -1.72 -7.44
C ILE A 63 -0.10 -2.64 -6.27
N THR A 64 -0.09 -2.11 -5.07
CA THR A 64 -0.65 -2.78 -3.89
C THR A 64 -2.05 -2.23 -3.61
N VAL A 65 -3.05 -3.10 -3.60
CA VAL A 65 -4.41 -2.79 -3.14
C VAL A 65 -4.48 -3.07 -1.65
N VAL A 66 -5.02 -2.13 -0.88
CA VAL A 66 -5.11 -2.21 0.59
C VAL A 66 -6.56 -2.01 1.00
N ASP A 67 -7.08 -2.95 1.78
CA ASP A 67 -8.37 -2.89 2.45
C ASP A 67 -8.17 -2.43 3.90
N LEU A 68 -9.01 -1.48 4.34
CA LEU A 68 -8.95 -0.84 5.65
C LEU A 68 -10.24 -1.10 6.43
N GLU A 69 -10.19 -0.98 7.76
CA GLU A 69 -11.37 -1.07 8.64
C GLU A 69 -12.27 0.19 8.57
#